data_AF-A0A142CSH8-F1
#
_entry.id   AF-A0A142CSH8-F1
#
_cell.length_a   1.000
_cell.length_b   1.000
_cell.length_c   1.000
_cell.angle_alpha   90.00
_cell.angle_beta   90.00
_cell.angle_gamma   90.00
#
_symmetry.space_group_name_H-M   'P 1'
#
loop_
_entity.id
_entity.type
_entity.pdbx_description
1 polymer ?
#
loop_
_entity_poly.entity_id
_entity_poly.type
_entity_poly.pdbx_seq_one_letter_code
_entity_poly.pdbx_strand_id
1 'polypeptide(L)'
;MKYQIVVTPETFHRFDKHNLEHICPPIVIEARSYDVAVEVANGIHKVVLARFKASVEESQGEECEVLYRKYAVEKDGRKGILHVRLRDIEKCPPINGNSCSILEFDRDIECIIKEIEECLA
;
A
#
# COMPACT_ATOMS: atom_id res chain seq x y z
N MET A 1 11.68 14.40 -11.96
CA MET A 1 11.48 13.30 -11.01
C MET A 1 10.01 13.07 -10.78
N LYS A 2 9.49 12.00 -11.39
CA LYS A 2 8.14 11.48 -11.13
C LYS A 2 8.25 10.33 -10.13
N TYR A 3 7.19 10.11 -9.37
CA TYR A 3 7.18 9.07 -8.34
C TYR A 3 5.96 8.18 -8.48
N GLN A 4 6.07 6.96 -8.01
CA GLN A 4 4.96 6.01 -8.01
C GLN A 4 4.80 5.47 -6.61
N ILE A 5 3.57 5.49 -6.10
CA ILE A 5 3.24 4.82 -4.84
C ILE A 5 2.71 3.44 -5.21
N VAL A 6 3.28 2.42 -4.57
CA VAL A 6 2.87 1.04 -4.75
C VAL A 6 2.45 0.50 -3.40
N VAL A 7 1.20 0.09 -3.30
CA VAL A 7 0.60 -0.50 -2.12
C VAL A 7 0.36 -1.99 -2.41
N THR A 8 0.95 -2.87 -1.63
CA THR A 8 0.81 -4.33 -1.80
C THR A 8 0.25 -4.93 -0.53
N PRO A 9 -1.03 -5.31 -0.53
CA PRO A 9 -1.64 -6.02 0.58
C PRO A 9 -1.34 -7.52 0.49
N GLU A 10 -0.99 -8.11 1.61
CA GLU A 10 -0.73 -9.53 1.81
C GLU A 10 -1.58 -10.03 2.97
N THR A 11 -2.18 -11.19 2.82
CA THR A 11 -3.12 -11.72 3.81
C THR A 11 -2.81 -13.16 4.14
N PHE A 12 -3.10 -13.53 5.39
CA PHE A 12 -2.85 -14.88 5.87
C PHE A 12 -4.20 -15.58 6.02
N HIS A 13 -4.53 -16.46 5.08
CA HIS A 13 -5.71 -17.31 5.21
C HIS A 13 -5.32 -18.61 5.90
N ARG A 14 -6.04 -18.96 6.96
CA ARG A 14 -5.97 -20.31 7.55
C ARG A 14 -6.75 -21.26 6.66
N PHE A 15 -6.06 -22.16 5.98
CA PHE A 15 -6.66 -23.24 5.20
C PHE A 15 -6.39 -24.56 5.92
N ASP A 16 -7.37 -25.05 6.68
CA ASP A 16 -7.26 -26.23 7.54
C ASP A 16 -6.03 -26.22 8.47
N LYS A 17 -4.98 -26.99 8.14
CA LYS A 17 -3.74 -27.15 8.90
C LYS A 17 -2.57 -26.31 8.38
N HIS A 18 -2.79 -25.56 7.29
CA HIS A 18 -1.76 -24.75 6.63
C HIS A 18 -2.19 -23.29 6.58
N ASN A 19 -1.27 -22.38 6.93
CA ASN A 19 -1.46 -20.97 6.64
C ASN A 19 -1.06 -20.75 5.18
N LEU A 20 -2.00 -20.36 4.33
CA LEU A 20 -1.73 -19.94 2.97
C LEU A 20 -1.52 -18.42 2.97
N GLU A 21 -0.35 -18.01 2.50
CA GLU A 21 -0.04 -16.62 2.21
C GLU A 21 -0.71 -16.26 0.88
N HIS A 22 -1.59 -15.26 0.90
CA HIS A 22 -2.23 -14.71 -0.28
C HIS A 22 -1.71 -13.30 -0.52
N ILE A 23 -1.03 -13.10 -1.65
CA ILE A 23 -0.52 -11.80 -2.06
C ILE A 23 -1.50 -11.24 -3.08
N CYS A 24 -2.13 -10.11 -2.75
CA CYS A 24 -3.04 -9.44 -3.67
C CYS A 24 -2.26 -8.65 -4.73
N PRO A 25 -2.88 -8.40 -5.90
CA PRO A 25 -2.29 -7.53 -6.91
C PRO A 25 -1.89 -6.17 -6.30
N PRO A 26 -0.73 -5.62 -6.68
CA PRO A 26 -0.32 -4.32 -6.19
C PRO A 26 -1.28 -3.23 -6.70
N ILE A 27 -1.59 -2.27 -5.84
CA ILE A 27 -2.31 -1.05 -6.18
C ILE A 27 -1.28 0.02 -6.48
N VAL A 28 -1.44 0.70 -7.61
CA VAL A 28 -0.45 1.63 -8.15
C VAL A 28 -1.06 3.01 -8.32
N ILE A 29 -0.35 4.03 -7.83
CA ILE A 29 -0.73 5.44 -7.91
C ILE A 29 0.42 6.21 -8.53
N GLU A 30 0.16 6.85 -9.66
CA GLU A 30 1.12 7.71 -10.34
C GLU A 30 1.14 9.11 -9.71
N ALA A 31 2.20 9.42 -8.96
CA ALA A 31 2.41 10.75 -8.41
C ALA A 31 3.33 11.58 -9.32
N ARG A 32 2.95 12.83 -9.57
CA ARG A 32 3.68 13.67 -10.53
C ARG A 32 4.95 14.29 -9.96
N SER A 33 4.97 14.60 -8.66
CA SER A 33 6.12 15.19 -7.97
C SER A 33 6.37 14.50 -6.63
N TYR A 34 7.57 14.70 -6.07
CA TYR A 34 7.95 14.16 -4.77
C TYR A 34 7.00 14.60 -3.66
N ASP A 35 6.72 15.90 -3.56
CA ASP A 35 5.89 16.46 -2.49
C ASP A 35 4.48 15.88 -2.48
N VAL A 36 3.86 15.76 -3.67
CA VAL A 36 2.54 15.14 -3.82
C VAL A 36 2.59 13.66 -3.44
N ALA A 37 3.65 12.95 -3.83
CA ALA A 37 3.79 11.54 -3.52
C ALA A 37 3.96 11.28 -2.01
N VAL A 38 4.73 12.13 -1.33
CA VAL A 38 4.89 12.07 0.13
C VAL A 38 3.57 12.41 0.83
N GLU A 39 2.83 13.41 0.35
CA GLU A 39 1.52 13.76 0.88
C GLU A 39 0.53 12.59 0.78
N VAL A 40 0.43 11.95 -0.38
CA VAL A 40 -0.42 10.78 -0.59
C VAL A 40 0.04 9.60 0.28
N ALA A 41 1.35 9.32 0.36
CA ALA A 41 1.87 8.26 1.23
C ALA A 41 1.55 8.50 2.71
N ASN A 42 1.56 9.76 3.16
CA ASN A 42 1.16 10.15 4.50
C ASN A 42 -0.37 10.09 4.71
N GLY A 43 -1.16 10.38 3.67
CA GLY A 43 -2.60 10.14 3.64
C GLY A 43 -2.94 8.68 3.88
N ILE A 44 -2.33 7.79 3.10
CA ILE A 44 -2.46 6.34 3.23
C ILE A 44 -2.09 5.91 4.65
N HIS A 45 -0.94 6.38 5.16
CA HIS A 45 -0.51 6.08 6.53
C HIS A 45 -1.57 6.42 7.57
N LYS A 46 -2.09 7.65 7.55
CA LYS A 46 -3.10 8.10 8.52
C LYS A 46 -4.39 7.27 8.42
N VAL A 47 -4.84 6.97 7.21
CA VAL A 47 -6.08 6.22 7.02
C VAL A 47 -5.91 4.75 7.39
N VAL A 48 -4.76 4.14 7.11
CA VAL A 48 -4.45 2.78 7.57
C VAL A 48 -4.49 2.70 9.10
N LEU A 49 -3.85 3.63 9.80
CA LEU A 49 -3.89 3.68 11.26
C LEU A 49 -5.28 3.99 11.84
N ALA A 50 -6.14 4.69 11.09
CA ALA A 50 -7.49 5.03 11.53
C ALA A 50 -8.51 3.91 11.28
N ARG A 51 -8.35 3.14 10.19
CA ARG A 51 -9.31 2.11 9.75
C ARG A 51 -8.95 0.70 10.22
N PHE A 52 -7.68 0.45 10.50
CA PHE A 52 -7.17 -0.86 10.91
C PHE A 52 -6.47 -0.76 12.26
N LYS A 53 -6.52 -1.83 13.04
CA LYS A 53 -5.60 -1.98 14.16
C LYS A 53 -4.23 -2.32 13.57
N ALA A 54 -3.38 -1.30 13.44
CA ALA A 54 -2.14 -1.41 12.69
C ALA A 54 -0.90 -1.06 13.52
N SER A 55 0.20 -1.76 13.26
CA SER A 55 1.55 -1.38 13.70
C SER A 55 2.43 -1.14 12.48
N VAL A 56 3.24 -0.09 12.51
CA VAL A 56 4.09 0.33 11.38
C VAL A 56 5.57 0.11 11.68
N GLU A 57 6.29 -0.38 10.68
CA GLU A 57 7.74 -0.41 10.63
C GLU A 57 8.17 0.41 9.41
N GLU A 58 8.95 1.46 9.63
CA GLU A 58 9.59 2.21 8.56
C GLU A 58 10.99 1.68 8.33
N SER A 59 11.35 1.42 7.08
CA SER A 59 12.72 1.05 6.71
C SER A 59 13.16 1.81 5.47
N GLN A 60 14.48 1.80 5.23
CA GLN A 60 14.97 2.12 3.89
C GLN A 60 14.50 1.02 2.95
N GLY A 61 13.91 1.43 1.82
CA GLY A 61 13.54 0.52 0.76
C GLY A 61 14.74 0.19 -0.13
N GLU A 62 14.50 -0.51 -1.23
CA GLU A 62 15.53 -0.81 -2.24
C GLU A 62 16.05 0.46 -2.95
N GLU A 63 17.06 0.34 -3.82
CA GLU A 63 17.80 1.46 -4.44
C GLU A 63 16.94 2.55 -5.10
N CYS A 64 15.73 2.18 -5.57
CA CYS A 64 14.77 3.10 -6.19
C CYS A 64 13.55 3.43 -5.31
N GLU A 65 13.53 2.98 -4.07
CA GLU A 65 12.48 3.24 -3.10
C GLU A 65 12.94 4.34 -2.14
N VAL A 66 12.31 5.51 -2.25
CA VAL A 66 12.63 6.65 -1.37
C VAL A 66 12.02 6.45 0.02
N LEU A 67 10.96 5.64 0.11
CA LEU A 67 10.31 5.29 1.36
C LEU A 67 9.74 3.88 1.26
N TYR A 68 9.93 3.09 2.31
CA TYR A 68 9.24 1.82 2.51
C TYR A 68 8.61 1.80 3.91
N ARG A 69 7.31 1.50 3.95
CA ARG A 69 6.54 1.31 5.19
C ARG A 69 5.85 -0.03 5.15
N LYS A 70 6.09 -0.85 6.16
CA LYS A 70 5.41 -2.12 6.38
C LYS A 70 4.40 -1.95 7.50
N TYR A 71 3.15 -2.32 7.27
CA TYR A 71 2.12 -2.31 8.29
C TYR A 71 1.66 -3.72 8.56
N ALA A 72 1.70 -4.17 9.81
CA ALA A 72 0.89 -5.31 10.21
C ALA A 72 -0.51 -4.77 10.53
N VAL A 73 -1.54 -5.25 9.83
CA VAL A 73 -2.92 -4.76 9.95
C VAL A 73 -3.84 -5.86 10.45
N GLU A 74 -4.79 -5.50 11.33
CA GLU A 74 -5.85 -6.37 11.81
C GLU A 74 -7.20 -5.66 11.72
N LYS A 75 -8.20 -6.34 11.16
CA LYS A 75 -9.61 -5.88 11.10
C LYS A 75 -10.55 -7.08 11.20
N ASP A 76 -11.55 -6.98 12.07
CA ASP A 76 -12.58 -8.01 12.26
C ASP A 76 -12.02 -9.45 12.48
N GLY A 77 -10.89 -9.56 13.17
CA GLY A 77 -10.20 -10.83 13.45
C GLY A 77 -9.32 -11.36 12.32
N ARG A 78 -9.27 -10.66 11.18
CA ARG A 78 -8.42 -10.98 10.02
C ARG A 78 -7.13 -10.19 10.09
N LYS A 79 -6.03 -10.84 9.70
CA LYS A 79 -4.67 -10.29 9.78
C LYS A 79 -4.04 -10.27 8.41
N GLY A 80 -3.27 -9.22 8.15
CA GLY A 80 -2.45 -9.11 6.96
C GLY A 80 -1.28 -8.18 7.16
N ILE A 81 -0.50 -8.02 6.09
CA ILE A 81 0.59 -7.10 5.98
C ILE A 81 0.31 -6.16 4.80
N LEU A 82 0.59 -4.88 4.98
CA LEU A 82 0.54 -3.89 3.91
C LEU A 82 1.95 -3.37 3.66
N HIS A 83 2.40 -3.46 2.42
CA HIS A 83 3.66 -2.87 1.99
C HIS A 83 3.36 -1.59 1.21
N VAL A 84 3.80 -0.45 1.73
CA VAL A 84 3.65 0.85 1.06
C VAL A 84 5.02 1.35 0.64
N ARG A 85 5.20 1.51 -0.67
CA ARG A 85 6.46 1.88 -1.31
C ARG A 85 6.30 3.17 -2.06
N LEU A 86 7.20 4.12 -1.86
CA LEU A 86 7.35 5.31 -2.70
C LEU A 86 8.56 5.11 -3.61
N ARG A 87 8.31 4.95 -4.91
CA ARG A 87 9.33 4.61 -5.91
C ARG A 87 9.66 5.81 -6.78
N ASP A 88 10.95 6.00 -7.06
CA ASP A 88 11.46 6.93 -8.07
C ASP A 88 11.45 6.24 -9.44
N ILE A 89 10.55 6.69 -10.33
CA ILE A 89 10.36 6.02 -11.62
C ILE A 89 11.45 6.37 -12.66
N GLU A 90 12.33 7.33 -12.35
CA GLU A 90 13.50 7.60 -13.18
C GLU A 90 14.62 6.60 -12.90
N LYS A 91 14.66 6.02 -11.69
CA LYS A 91 15.62 4.99 -11.30
C LYS A 91 15.13 3.57 -11.59
N CYS A 92 13.83 3.34 -11.48
CA CYS A 92 13.21 2.03 -11.71
C CYS A 92 12.03 2.14 -12.67
N PRO A 93 11.81 1.15 -13.55
CA PRO A 93 10.62 1.11 -14.37
C PRO A 93 9.34 1.08 -13.50
N PRO A 94 8.24 1.69 -13.99
CA PRO A 94 6.97 1.69 -13.28
C PRO A 94 6.47 0.25 -13.09
N ILE A 95 5.89 -0.02 -11.93
CA ILE A 95 5.18 -1.27 -11.66
C ILE A 95 3.78 -1.17 -12.26
N ASN A 96 3.33 -2.27 -12.86
CA ASN A 96 1.95 -2.46 -13.28
C ASN A 96 1.14 -3.07 -12.12
N GLY A 97 -0.11 -2.67 -11.99
CA GLY A 97 -1.00 -3.15 -10.94
C GLY A 97 -2.40 -2.61 -11.12
N ASN A 98 -3.27 -2.87 -10.14
CA ASN A 98 -4.58 -2.24 -10.08
C ASN A 98 -4.39 -0.74 -9.97
N SER A 99 -5.01 0.02 -10.86
CA SER A 99 -4.91 1.47 -10.88
C SER A 99 -6.14 2.07 -10.22
N CYS A 100 -5.94 2.81 -9.14
CA CYS A 100 -6.96 3.75 -8.66
C CYS A 100 -6.88 5.01 -9.52
N SER A 101 -7.98 5.37 -10.18
CA SER A 101 -8.03 6.58 -11.03
C SER A 101 -7.89 7.83 -10.17
N ILE A 102 -6.79 8.55 -10.36
CA ILE A 102 -6.43 9.75 -9.59
C ILE A 102 -7.30 10.91 -10.05
N LEU A 103 -8.23 11.34 -9.20
CA LEU A 103 -9.07 12.52 -9.44
C LEU A 103 -9.01 13.49 -8.25
N GLU A 104 -9.33 13.00 -7.05
CA GLU A 104 -9.40 13.78 -5.81
C GLU A 104 -8.78 12.94 -4.70
N PHE A 105 -7.94 13.54 -3.85
CA PHE A 105 -7.19 12.86 -2.80
C PHE A 105 -8.06 11.92 -1.95
N ASP A 106 -9.25 12.35 -1.55
CA ASP A 106 -10.15 11.55 -0.72
C ASP A 106 -10.63 10.28 -1.46
N ARG A 107 -10.93 10.39 -2.76
CA ARG A 107 -11.36 9.25 -3.59
C ARG A 107 -10.21 8.25 -3.82
N ASP A 108 -9.01 8.77 -3.99
CA ASP A 108 -7.82 7.96 -4.19
C ASP A 108 -7.56 7.09 -2.95
N ILE A 109 -7.67 7.71 -1.77
CA ILE A 109 -7.53 7.00 -0.50
C ILE A 109 -8.67 6.00 -0.28
N GLU A 110 -9.92 6.35 -0.57
CA GLU A 110 -11.05 5.41 -0.46
C GLU A 110 -10.88 4.19 -1.38
N CYS A 111 -10.40 4.38 -2.60
CA CYS A 111 -10.12 3.30 -3.53
C CYS A 111 -9.08 2.32 -2.99
N ILE A 112 -7.97 2.84 -2.45
CA ILE A 112 -6.91 2.01 -1.84
C ILE A 112 -7.45 1.22 -0.66
N ILE A 113 -8.20 1.87 0.22
CA ILE A 113 -8.74 1.22 1.41
C ILE A 113 -9.72 0.13 1.01
N LYS A 114 -10.55 0.36 0.01
CA LYS A 114 -11.46 -0.66 -0.51
C LYS A 114 -10.71 -1.90 -1.00
N GLU A 115 -9.67 -1.73 -1.81
CA GLU A 115 -8.85 -2.84 -2.31
C GLU A 115 -8.10 -3.57 -1.17
N ILE A 116 -7.62 -2.84 -0.15
CA ILE A 116 -7.02 -3.44 1.05
C ILE A 116 -8.06 -4.26 1.82
N GLU A 117 -9.26 -3.71 2.02
CA GLU A 117 -10.35 -4.40 2.73
C GLU A 117 -10.83 -5.63 1.97
N GLU A 118 -10.94 -5.55 0.64
CA GLU A 118 -11.27 -6.69 -0.23
C GLU A 118 -10.18 -7.77 -0.17
N CYS A 119 -8.91 -7.39 -0.13
CA CYS A 119 -7.81 -8.34 0.03
C CYS A 119 -7.84 -9.02 1.41
N LEU A 120 -8.12 -8.25 2.47
CA LEU A 120 -8.27 -8.75 3.84
C LEU A 120 -9.57 -9.51 4.06
N ALA A 121 -10.48 -9.55 3.07
CA ALA A 121 -11.80 -10.15 3.22
C ALA A 121 -11.81 -11.69 3.12
#